data_AF-A0A7Z0THF9-F1
#
_entry.id   AF-A0A7Z0THF9-F1
#
_cell.length_a   1.000
_cell.length_b   1.000
_cell.length_c   1.000
_cell.angle_alpha   90.00
_cell.angle_beta   90.00
_cell.angle_gamma   90.00
#
_symmetry.space_group_name_H-M   'P 1'
#
loop_
_entity.id
_entity.type
_entity.pdbx_description
1 polymer ?
#
loop_
_entity_poly.entity_id
_entity_poly.type
_entity_poly.pdbx_seq_one_letter_code
_entity_poly.pdbx_strand_id
1 'polypeptide(L)'
;MESAERDGLPVLHTLDALAALLERHDGLYLRWSKGPDVDLARSSSKDELTGIPMPGLSANPLDVERWWEDRPLLLWAARRVYDYEHLPREKGPQVRPWVLKGTEAGRGPDNEPLVVDVEPLCWVGDEVIEASRAEVARHREEWGPLKRGR
;
A
#
# COMPACT_ATOMS: atom_id res chain seq x y z
N MET A 1 -22.37 11.71 -2.38
CA MET A 1 -22.04 10.28 -2.25
C MET A 1 -21.35 10.18 -0.91
N GLU A 2 -22.07 9.66 0.08
CA GLU A 2 -21.67 9.62 1.49
C GLU A 2 -20.34 8.85 1.58
N SER A 3 -19.26 9.54 1.90
CA SER A 3 -17.96 8.91 2.09
C SER A 3 -18.07 8.00 3.30
N ALA A 4 -18.03 6.68 3.10
CA ALA A 4 -17.92 5.76 4.22
C ALA A 4 -16.61 6.08 4.95
N GLU A 5 -16.72 6.40 6.23
CA GLU A 5 -15.58 6.65 7.11
C GLU A 5 -15.32 5.40 7.95
N ARG A 6 -14.05 5.05 8.10
CA ARG A 6 -13.58 4.00 8.99
C ARG A 6 -12.53 4.58 9.91
N ASP A 7 -12.76 4.46 11.20
CA ASP A 7 -11.88 5.00 12.24
C ASP A 7 -11.63 6.51 12.05
N GLY A 8 -12.64 7.25 11.57
CA GLY A 8 -12.55 8.69 11.28
C GLY A 8 -11.78 9.06 10.01
N LEU A 9 -11.38 8.07 9.20
CA LEU A 9 -10.70 8.28 7.92
C LEU A 9 -11.59 7.88 6.74
N PRO A 10 -11.54 8.58 5.61
CA PRO A 10 -12.28 8.20 4.42
C PRO A 10 -11.83 6.84 3.88
N VAL A 11 -12.75 6.12 3.24
CA VAL A 11 -12.46 4.87 2.51
C VAL A 11 -12.48 5.15 1.01
N LEU A 12 -11.42 4.76 0.30
CA LEU A 12 -11.39 4.76 -1.16
C LEU A 12 -12.04 3.47 -1.68
N HIS A 13 -13.07 3.61 -2.52
CA HIS A 13 -13.81 2.47 -3.08
C HIS A 13 -13.51 2.21 -4.56
N THR A 14 -12.75 3.08 -5.21
CA THR A 14 -12.42 2.92 -6.64
C THR A 14 -10.92 3.06 -6.86
N LEU A 15 -10.42 2.31 -7.83
CA LEU A 15 -9.03 2.38 -8.26
C LEU A 15 -8.70 3.76 -8.86
N ASP A 16 -9.65 4.39 -9.56
CA ASP A 16 -9.52 5.76 -10.05
C ASP A 16 -9.34 6.77 -8.92
N ALA A 17 -10.02 6.59 -7.78
CA ALA A 17 -9.85 7.48 -6.64
C ALA A 17 -8.45 7.36 -6.02
N LEU A 18 -7.89 6.14 -5.99
CA LEU A 18 -6.49 5.92 -5.59
C LEU A 18 -5.55 6.57 -6.61
N ALA A 19 -5.70 6.32 -7.91
CA ALA A 19 -4.87 6.94 -8.94
C ALA A 19 -4.91 8.48 -8.88
N ALA A 20 -6.09 9.06 -8.69
CA ALA A 20 -6.25 10.50 -8.54
C ALA A 20 -5.60 11.03 -7.23
N LEU A 21 -5.51 10.22 -6.18
CA LEU A 21 -4.76 10.58 -4.96
C LEU A 21 -3.26 10.67 -5.25
N LEU A 22 -2.71 9.70 -5.99
CA LEU A 22 -1.30 9.66 -6.41
C LEU A 22 -0.94 10.83 -7.35
N GLU A 23 -1.90 11.29 -8.16
CA GLU A 23 -1.68 12.44 -9.05
C GLU A 23 -1.56 13.77 -8.27
N ARG A 24 -2.23 13.88 -7.13
CA ARG A 24 -2.31 15.13 -6.35
C ARG A 24 -1.24 15.25 -5.26
N HIS A 25 -0.62 14.15 -4.88
CA HIS A 25 0.29 14.11 -3.74
C HIS A 25 1.46 13.17 -4.01
N ASP A 26 2.64 13.65 -3.65
CA ASP A 26 3.85 12.83 -3.49
C ASP A 26 4.05 12.44 -2.01
N GLY A 27 5.03 11.58 -1.76
CA GLY A 27 5.39 11.09 -0.44
C GLY A 27 4.34 10.13 0.14
N LEU A 28 3.63 9.40 -0.72
CA LEU A 28 2.59 8.48 -0.32
C LEU A 28 3.14 7.07 -0.12
N TYR A 29 2.64 6.38 0.90
CA TYR A 29 2.93 4.98 1.14
C TYR A 29 1.63 4.18 1.36
N LEU A 30 1.67 2.91 0.96
CA LEU A 30 0.62 1.92 1.20
C LEU A 30 1.08 0.97 2.30
N ARG A 31 0.33 0.90 3.39
CA ARG A 31 0.59 -0.03 4.49
C ARG A 31 -0.55 -1.02 4.64
N TRP A 32 -0.18 -2.28 4.86
CA TRP A 32 -1.10 -3.35 5.18
C TRP A 32 -0.95 -3.71 6.66
N SER A 33 -1.98 -3.45 7.46
CA SER A 33 -1.93 -3.73 8.90
C SER A 33 -3.33 -3.83 9.49
N LYS A 34 -3.41 -3.94 10.83
CA LYS A 34 -4.69 -3.89 11.56
C LYS A 34 -5.33 -2.49 11.59
N GLY A 35 -4.59 -1.48 11.13
CA GLY A 35 -5.07 -0.12 10.98
C GLY A 35 -4.20 0.93 11.66
N PRO A 36 -4.46 2.22 11.33
CA PRO A 36 -3.71 3.36 11.83
C PRO A 36 -3.62 3.41 13.36
N ASP A 37 -4.73 3.27 14.08
CA ASP A 37 -4.76 3.37 15.54
C ASP A 37 -3.82 2.38 16.23
N VAL A 38 -3.82 1.13 15.73
CA VAL A 38 -2.97 0.05 16.27
C VAL A 38 -1.49 0.34 16.01
N ASP A 39 -1.18 0.85 14.82
CA ASP A 39 0.20 1.10 14.41
C ASP A 39 0.79 2.36 15.05
N LEU A 40 0.01 3.44 15.14
CA LEU A 40 0.42 4.68 15.79
C LEU A 40 0.66 4.47 17.29
N ALA A 41 -0.15 3.62 17.94
CA ALA A 41 0.08 3.23 19.34
C ALA A 41 1.35 2.40 19.56
N ARG A 42 1.84 1.69 18.53
CA ARG A 42 3.06 0.85 18.60
C ARG A 42 4.32 1.57 18.11
N SER A 43 4.15 2.63 17.32
CA SER A 43 5.18 3.50 16.75
C SER A 43 6.22 2.83 15.83
N SER A 44 6.27 1.50 15.75
CA SER A 44 7.24 0.75 14.92
C SER A 44 6.72 -0.62 14.48
N SER A 45 7.15 -1.04 13.30
CA SER A 45 7.07 -2.45 12.88
C SER A 45 8.18 -3.26 13.53
N LYS A 46 8.04 -4.58 13.50
CA LYS A 46 9.07 -5.50 14.00
C LYS A 46 9.58 -6.33 12.85
N ASP A 47 10.87 -6.60 12.84
CA ASP A 47 11.42 -7.65 12.00
C ASP A 47 10.77 -8.98 12.39
N GLU A 48 10.25 -9.72 11.42
CA GLU A 48 9.54 -10.97 11.69
C GLU A 48 10.47 -12.09 12.11
N LEU A 49 11.73 -12.07 11.63
CA LEU A 49 12.71 -13.08 11.96
C LEU A 49 13.22 -12.93 13.39
N THR A 50 13.57 -11.71 13.81
CA THR A 50 14.20 -11.45 15.12
C THR A 50 13.25 -10.88 16.17
N GLY A 51 12.10 -10.34 15.77
CA GLY A 51 11.17 -9.62 16.65
C GLY A 51 11.65 -8.24 17.10
N ILE A 52 12.80 -7.78 16.60
CA ILE A 52 13.40 -6.48 16.96
C ILE A 52 12.54 -5.34 16.39
N PRO A 53 12.26 -4.28 17.18
CA PRO A 53 11.62 -3.08 16.65
C PRO A 53 12.49 -2.41 15.59
N MET A 54 11.87 -2.13 14.43
CA MET A 54 12.49 -1.39 13.33
C MET A 54 12.29 0.12 13.54
N PRO A 55 13.13 0.99 12.93
CA PRO A 55 13.05 2.45 13.11
C PRO A 55 11.81 3.14 12.49
N GLY A 56 10.77 2.39 12.12
CA GLY A 56 9.53 2.94 11.56
C GLY A 56 8.49 1.89 11.21
N LEU A 57 7.41 2.32 10.57
CA LEU A 57 6.38 1.46 10.02
C LEU A 57 6.80 0.97 8.63
N SER A 58 6.90 -0.35 8.44
CA SER A 58 7.10 -0.97 7.13
C SER A 58 5.91 -0.65 6.20
N ALA A 59 6.20 -0.03 5.06
CA ALA A 59 5.19 0.38 4.09
C ALA A 59 5.77 0.36 2.67
N ASN A 60 4.91 0.36 1.66
CA ASN A 60 5.31 0.32 0.26
C ASN A 60 5.16 1.69 -0.39
N PRO A 61 6.14 2.19 -1.16
CA PRO A 61 5.99 3.45 -1.88
C PRO A 61 4.80 3.40 -2.84
N LEU A 62 3.99 4.46 -2.84
CA LEU A 62 2.95 4.68 -3.85
C LEU A 62 3.40 5.65 -4.94
N ASP A 63 4.38 6.51 -4.65
CA ASP A 63 4.92 7.46 -5.62
C ASP A 63 5.37 6.77 -6.91
N VAL A 64 5.07 7.38 -8.04
CA VAL A 64 5.40 6.84 -9.35
C VAL A 64 6.89 7.01 -9.62
N GLU A 65 7.56 5.91 -9.94
CA GLU A 65 8.97 5.93 -10.28
C GLU A 65 9.21 6.44 -11.71
N ARG A 66 10.33 7.13 -11.92
CA ARG A 66 10.66 7.77 -13.21
C ARG A 66 10.72 6.79 -14.39
N TRP A 67 11.14 5.55 -14.14
CA TRP A 67 11.20 4.50 -15.18
C TRP A 67 9.82 4.02 -15.63
N TRP A 68 8.75 4.43 -14.94
CA TRP A 68 7.38 4.16 -15.37
C TRP A 68 7.00 4.96 -16.62
N GLU A 69 7.69 6.07 -16.89
CA GLU A 69 7.53 6.91 -18.09
C GLU A 69 6.07 7.37 -18.26
N ASP A 70 5.49 7.17 -19.45
CA ASP A 70 4.16 7.60 -19.85
C ASP A 70 3.07 6.52 -19.64
N ARG A 71 3.40 5.43 -18.92
CA ARG A 71 2.47 4.33 -18.68
C ARG A 71 1.33 4.75 -17.75
N PRO A 72 0.15 4.13 -17.87
CA PRO A 72 -1.04 4.55 -17.11
C PRO A 72 -0.83 4.57 -15.59
N LEU A 73 -1.23 5.66 -14.95
CA LEU A 73 -1.20 5.80 -13.49
C LEU A 73 -2.14 4.82 -12.78
N LEU A 74 -3.30 4.55 -13.39
CA LEU A 74 -4.27 3.56 -12.91
C LEU A 74 -3.63 2.18 -12.74
N LEU A 75 -2.79 1.79 -13.70
CA LEU A 75 -2.08 0.51 -13.70
C LEU A 75 -0.95 0.48 -12.68
N TRP A 76 -0.26 1.60 -12.46
CA TRP A 76 0.70 1.73 -11.36
C TRP A 76 0.02 1.53 -10.00
N ALA A 77 -1.10 2.24 -9.76
CA ALA A 77 -1.89 2.11 -8.54
C ALA A 77 -2.37 0.67 -8.31
N ALA A 78 -2.89 0.02 -9.36
CA ALA A 78 -3.34 -1.37 -9.31
C ALA A 78 -2.19 -2.30 -8.89
N ARG A 79 -1.03 -2.13 -9.51
CA ARG A 79 0.16 -2.94 -9.23
C ARG A 79 0.59 -2.81 -7.77
N ARG A 80 0.61 -1.59 -7.20
CA ARG A 80 1.00 -1.36 -5.80
C ARG A 80 0.08 -2.03 -4.79
N VAL A 81 -1.23 -2.06 -5.07
CA VAL A 81 -2.19 -2.78 -4.23
C VAL A 81 -2.04 -4.29 -4.42
N TYR A 82 -1.97 -4.75 -5.67
CA TYR A 82 -1.88 -6.15 -6.04
C TYR A 82 -0.62 -6.85 -5.50
N ASP A 83 0.54 -6.18 -5.52
CA ASP A 83 1.83 -6.74 -5.08
C ASP A 83 1.74 -7.32 -3.63
N TYR A 84 0.81 -6.81 -2.79
CA TYR A 84 0.70 -7.13 -1.37
C TYR A 84 -0.67 -7.68 -0.93
N GLU A 85 -1.57 -7.98 -1.89
CA GLU A 85 -2.92 -8.47 -1.59
C GLU A 85 -2.97 -9.85 -0.88
N HIS A 86 -1.84 -10.54 -0.83
CA HIS A 86 -1.67 -11.83 -0.16
C HIS A 86 -1.56 -11.68 1.36
N LEU A 87 -1.20 -10.50 1.87
CA LEU A 87 -0.94 -10.26 3.30
C LEU A 87 -2.10 -10.60 4.24
N PRO A 88 -3.39 -10.35 3.91
CA PRO A 88 -4.50 -10.80 4.76
C PRO A 88 -4.55 -12.33 4.94
N ARG A 89 -4.06 -13.12 3.97
CA ARG A 89 -3.99 -14.58 4.09
C ARG A 89 -2.85 -15.03 4.99
N GLU A 90 -1.74 -14.27 5.03
CA GLU A 90 -0.53 -14.62 5.79
C GLU A 90 -0.53 -14.04 7.21
N LYS A 91 -1.06 -12.82 7.38
CA LYS A 91 -1.02 -12.04 8.63
C LYS A 91 -2.38 -11.95 9.33
N GLY A 92 -3.43 -12.45 8.69
CA GLY A 92 -4.77 -12.62 9.25
C GLY A 92 -5.82 -11.69 8.64
N PRO A 93 -7.12 -12.06 8.75
CA PRO A 93 -8.22 -11.44 8.02
C PRO A 93 -8.56 -10.02 8.46
N GLN A 94 -7.96 -9.51 9.54
CA GLN A 94 -8.06 -8.12 9.97
C GLN A 94 -7.10 -7.18 9.23
N VAL A 95 -6.10 -7.72 8.51
CA VAL A 95 -5.11 -6.91 7.80
C VAL A 95 -5.76 -6.26 6.58
N ARG A 96 -5.64 -4.94 6.47
CA ARG A 96 -6.22 -4.14 5.38
C ARG A 96 -5.26 -3.05 4.92
N PRO A 97 -5.34 -2.66 3.63
CA PRO A 97 -4.52 -1.58 3.10
C PRO A 97 -5.06 -0.21 3.51
N TRP A 98 -4.15 0.69 3.85
CA TRP A 98 -4.42 2.12 4.06
C TRP A 98 -3.25 2.95 3.56
N VAL A 99 -3.56 4.18 3.14
CA VAL A 99 -2.59 5.15 2.61
C VAL A 99 -2.16 6.10 3.72
N LEU A 100 -0.87 6.39 3.76
CA LEU A 100 -0.27 7.35 4.67
C LEU A 100 0.73 8.27 3.96
N LYS A 101 1.01 9.40 4.61
CA LYS A 101 2.23 10.19 4.40
C LYS A 101 3.20 9.97 5.54
N GLY A 102 4.47 10.27 5.29
CA GLY A 102 5.50 10.30 6.31
C GLY A 102 6.89 10.47 5.70
N THR A 103 7.90 10.23 6.52
CA THR A 103 9.31 10.32 6.12
C THR A 103 9.97 8.96 6.22
N GLU A 104 10.74 8.56 5.21
CA GLU A 104 11.56 7.36 5.29
C GLU A 104 12.73 7.57 6.26
N ALA A 105 12.79 6.75 7.32
CA ALA A 105 13.86 6.73 8.30
C ALA A 105 14.88 5.61 8.07
N GLY A 106 14.59 4.67 7.17
CA GLY A 106 15.45 3.55 6.85
C GLY A 106 14.76 2.50 5.99
N ARG A 107 15.39 1.33 5.88
CA ARG A 107 14.91 0.20 5.09
C ARG A 107 14.83 -1.06 5.93
N GLY A 108 13.75 -1.82 5.73
CA GLY A 108 13.53 -3.12 6.34
C GLY A 108 14.33 -4.23 5.65
N PRO A 109 14.21 -5.47 6.14
CA PRO A 109 14.96 -6.62 5.63
C PRO A 109 14.64 -6.95 4.17
N ASP A 110 13.43 -6.62 3.69
CA ASP A 110 13.00 -6.82 2.31
C ASP A 110 13.23 -5.57 1.44
N ASN A 111 14.04 -4.63 1.94
CA ASN A 111 14.35 -3.33 1.35
C ASN A 111 13.12 -2.40 1.21
N GLU A 112 12.08 -2.64 1.99
CA GLU A 112 10.91 -1.80 2.05
C GLU A 112 11.15 -0.57 2.96
N PRO A 113 10.62 0.62 2.62
CA PRO A 113 10.72 1.79 3.47
C PRO A 113 10.19 1.57 4.88
N LEU A 114 10.90 2.13 5.85
CA LEU A 114 10.47 2.26 7.24
C LEU A 114 10.10 3.72 7.48
N VAL A 115 8.80 3.98 7.62
CA VAL A 115 8.23 5.33 7.62
C VAL A 115 7.96 5.82 9.05
N VAL A 116 8.37 7.05 9.34
CA VAL A 116 8.10 7.79 10.59
C VAL A 116 7.27 9.04 10.30
N ASP A 117 6.87 9.76 11.34
CA ASP A 117 6.03 10.97 11.24
C ASP A 117 4.76 10.71 10.43
N VAL A 118 4.12 9.58 10.73
CA VAL A 118 3.05 8.99 9.93
C VAL A 118 1.75 9.78 10.07
N GLU A 119 1.22 10.24 8.95
CA GLU A 119 -0.10 10.85 8.81
C GLU A 119 -1.01 9.89 8.03
N PRO A 120 -1.98 9.21 8.68
CA PRO A 120 -2.98 8.40 7.98
C PRO A 120 -3.90 9.26 7.12
N LEU A 121 -4.10 8.87 5.86
CA LEU A 121 -4.96 9.62 4.93
C LEU A 121 -6.30 8.95 4.68
N CYS A 122 -6.28 7.67 4.31
CA CYS A 122 -7.48 6.94 3.94
C CYS A 122 -7.29 5.44 3.98
N TRP A 123 -8.38 4.70 4.18
CA TRP A 123 -8.42 3.27 3.93
C TRP A 123 -8.58 2.96 2.45
N VAL A 124 -8.14 1.78 2.03
CA VAL A 124 -8.39 1.24 0.69
C VAL A 124 -9.39 0.10 0.82
N GLY A 125 -10.56 0.29 0.20
CA GLY A 125 -11.68 -0.65 0.25
C GLY A 125 -11.40 -1.95 -0.51
N ASP A 126 -12.14 -3.00 -0.16
CA ASP A 126 -12.00 -4.31 -0.79
C ASP A 126 -12.32 -4.23 -2.30
N GLU A 127 -13.17 -3.30 -2.73
CA GLU A 127 -13.47 -3.04 -4.13
C GLU A 127 -12.24 -2.60 -4.95
N VAL A 128 -11.33 -1.84 -4.33
CA VAL A 128 -10.07 -1.42 -4.97
C VAL A 128 -9.13 -2.60 -5.13
N ILE A 129 -9.11 -3.52 -4.16
CA ILE A 129 -8.29 -4.75 -4.24
C ILE A 129 -8.79 -5.61 -5.40
N GLU A 130 -10.10 -5.83 -5.52
CA GLU A 130 -10.67 -6.59 -6.64
C GLU A 130 -10.45 -5.89 -8.00
N ALA A 131 -10.62 -4.57 -8.07
CA ALA A 131 -10.32 -3.81 -9.26
C ALA A 131 -8.84 -3.92 -9.66
N SER A 132 -7.93 -3.92 -8.67
CA SER A 132 -6.49 -4.07 -8.90
C SER A 132 -6.14 -5.44 -9.46
N ARG A 133 -6.76 -6.53 -8.96
CA ARG A 133 -6.64 -7.87 -9.55
C ARG A 133 -7.06 -7.88 -11.01
N ALA A 134 -8.25 -7.34 -11.29
CA ALA A 134 -8.81 -7.33 -12.64
C ALA A 134 -7.91 -6.53 -13.60
N GLU A 135 -7.42 -5.37 -13.17
CA GLU A 135 -6.55 -4.53 -13.98
C GLU A 135 -5.21 -5.21 -14.25
N VAL A 136 -4.52 -5.72 -13.23
CA VAL A 136 -3.26 -6.45 -13.44
C VAL A 136 -3.46 -7.69 -14.31
N ALA A 137 -4.57 -8.41 -14.18
CA ALA A 137 -4.87 -9.58 -15.00
C ALA A 137 -5.04 -9.25 -16.49
N ARG A 138 -5.61 -8.09 -16.84
CA ARG A 138 -5.76 -7.65 -18.24
C ARG A 138 -4.41 -7.45 -18.95
N HIS A 139 -3.39 -6.99 -18.22
CA HIS A 139 -2.06 -6.72 -18.78
C HIS A 139 -1.12 -7.93 -18.69
N ARG A 140 -1.49 -9.02 -18.00
CA ARG A 140 -0.65 -10.21 -17.83
C ARG A 140 -0.34 -10.97 -19.12
N GLU A 141 -1.17 -10.87 -20.16
CA GLU A 141 -0.93 -11.58 -21.42
C GLU A 141 0.22 -10.97 -22.24
N GLU A 142 0.45 -9.66 -22.09
CA GLU A 142 1.53 -8.93 -22.77
C GLU A 142 2.79 -8.81 -21.91
N TRP A 143 2.68 -9.04 -20.60
CA TRP A 143 3.75 -8.82 -19.63
C TRP A 143 4.38 -10.15 -19.22
N GLY A 144 5.72 -10.19 -19.21
CA GLY A 144 6.47 -11.33 -18.69
C GLY A 144 6.00 -11.75 -17.28
N PRO A 145 6.27 -13.00 -16.86
CA PRO A 145 5.69 -13.53 -15.63
C PRO A 145 6.00 -12.64 -14.42
N LEU A 146 4.97 -12.32 -13.63
CA LEU A 146 5.13 -11.68 -12.31
C LEU A 146 5.92 -12.56 -11.32
N LYS A 147 6.10 -13.85 -11.65
CA LYS A 147 7.07 -14.71 -10.99
C LYS A 147 8.47 -14.37 -11.51
N ARG A 148 9.27 -13.66 -10.71
CA ARG A 148 10.73 -13.69 -10.85
C ARG A 148 11.16 -15.13 -10.52
N GLY A 149 11.62 -15.90 -11.50
CA GLY A 149 12.06 -17.29 -11.29
C GLY A 149 13.11 -17.38 -10.18
N ARG A 150 13.19 -18.44 -9.38
CA ARG A 150 12.67 -19.81 -9.53
C ARG A 150 11.96 -20.25 -8.26
#